data_AF-A0A1T2X221-F1
#
_entry.id   AF-A0A1T2X221-F1
#
_cell.length_a   1.000
_cell.length_b   1.000
_cell.length_c   1.000
_cell.angle_alpha   90.00
_cell.angle_beta   90.00
_cell.angle_gamma   90.00
#
_symmetry.space_group_name_H-M   'P 1'
#
loop_
_entity.id
_entity.type
_entity.pdbx_description
1 polymer ?
#
loop_
_entity_poly.entity_id
_entity_poly.type
_entity_poly.pdbx_seq_one_letter_code
_entity_poly.pdbx_strand_id
1 'polypeptide(L)'
;MSIIHHNIEDIYEQYYDRLRRFLTLKTDTQMAEDITQQTFVKVIENIHSFRGESSLFTWICTIGNNILRNELRRKYHTQEFNMDMYPHEHRFISVDFTNNVEIRMDIHNALQRLHRIDREVISLHLDIGCTFKEISELMGIRMSTAKNRFYRALNKLRKDLEDKDVRHLMSIIDYISVVNKGTAAIDHSRNDQEKVLRDIISELKTNVERIHTRVRHQPTKRVTIEIYPNLPSFHIAVGEPDAPAWFMGMIEEDTIKIASPLDPGPEHTYESIIKSTIHLYTMWLVKDINPKAPKWLYQGLGGYEARLMTEDHIRDSIAAFVHQGKIPTLEKLENNTWDFETMKGFQYAFKLSEFVVTRYGEDALNRIIRDPHDFARAFQCSALEFYDAWVIQLKDTYRDDHAISRLTTR
;
A
#
# COMPACT_ATOMS: atom_id res chain seq x y z
N MET A 1 -9.96 -37.96 -8.46
CA MET A 1 -10.87 -36.87 -8.88
C MET A 1 -11.33 -36.10 -7.64
N SER A 2 -10.49 -35.22 -7.10
CA SER A 2 -10.90 -34.37 -5.97
C SER A 2 -10.01 -33.14 -5.95
N ILE A 3 -10.43 -32.08 -6.63
CA ILE A 3 -9.82 -30.75 -6.53
C ILE A 3 -10.98 -29.75 -6.60
N ILE A 4 -10.91 -28.70 -5.77
CA ILE A 4 -11.78 -27.51 -5.73
C ILE A 4 -13.01 -27.64 -4.78
N HIS A 5 -12.77 -27.77 -3.48
CA HIS A 5 -13.60 -27.06 -2.50
C HIS A 5 -13.02 -25.65 -2.36
N HIS A 6 -13.32 -24.76 -3.32
CA HIS A 6 -13.29 -23.34 -2.99
C HIS A 6 -14.54 -23.10 -2.15
N ASN A 7 -14.38 -22.48 -0.98
CA ASN A 7 -15.54 -22.03 -0.23
C ASN A 7 -16.26 -21.00 -1.12
N ILE A 8 -17.54 -21.26 -1.42
CA ILE A 8 -18.37 -20.39 -2.25
C ILE A 8 -18.44 -18.98 -1.62
N GLU A 9 -18.40 -18.93 -0.29
CA GLU A 9 -18.34 -17.70 0.49
C GLU A 9 -17.11 -16.86 0.11
N ASP A 10 -15.92 -17.46 0.08
CA ASP A 10 -14.67 -16.76 -0.31
C ASP A 10 -14.75 -16.22 -1.75
N ILE A 11 -15.32 -17.00 -2.68
CA ILE A 11 -15.52 -16.55 -4.07
C ILE A 11 -16.48 -15.35 -4.10
N TYR A 12 -17.57 -15.42 -3.33
CA TYR A 12 -18.54 -14.35 -3.26
C TYR A 12 -17.91 -13.08 -2.69
N GLU A 13 -17.28 -13.16 -1.51
CA GLU A 13 -16.62 -12.03 -0.85
C GLU A 13 -15.54 -11.40 -1.73
N GLN A 14 -14.77 -12.23 -2.45
CA GLN A 14 -13.66 -11.76 -3.28
C GLN A 14 -14.12 -11.08 -4.59
N TYR A 15 -15.18 -11.60 -5.24
CA TYR A 15 -15.50 -11.22 -6.62
C TYR A 15 -16.81 -10.43 -6.78
N TYR A 16 -17.69 -10.37 -5.77
CA TYR A 16 -19.00 -9.72 -5.91
C TYR A 16 -18.90 -8.25 -6.28
N ASP A 17 -18.23 -7.44 -5.44
CA ASP A 17 -18.10 -6.01 -5.69
C ASP A 17 -17.28 -5.73 -6.95
N ARG A 18 -16.28 -6.58 -7.22
CA ARG A 18 -15.45 -6.49 -8.43
C ARG A 18 -16.26 -6.70 -9.71
N LEU A 19 -17.13 -7.71 -9.73
CA LEU A 19 -18.05 -7.97 -10.84
C LEU A 19 -19.08 -6.85 -10.99
N ARG A 20 -19.66 -6.39 -9.89
CA ARG A 20 -20.62 -5.28 -9.87
C ARG A 20 -20.04 -4.04 -10.53
N ARG A 21 -18.83 -3.62 -10.11
CA ARG A 21 -18.11 -2.49 -10.72
C ARG A 21 -17.86 -2.72 -12.21
N PHE A 22 -17.46 -3.93 -12.60
CA PHE A 22 -17.24 -4.29 -14.02
C PHE A 22 -18.51 -4.13 -14.86
N LEU A 23 -19.67 -4.53 -14.33
CA LEU A 23 -20.95 -4.41 -15.01
C LEU A 23 -21.45 -2.96 -15.06
N THR A 24 -21.17 -2.14 -14.04
CA THR A 24 -21.47 -0.69 -14.05
C THR A 24 -20.73 0.06 -15.16
N LEU A 25 -19.61 -0.46 -15.68
CA LEU A 25 -18.96 0.10 -16.88
C LEU A 25 -19.79 -0.11 -18.16
N LYS A 26 -20.79 -1.00 -18.13
CA LYS A 26 -21.58 -1.43 -19.29
C LYS A 26 -23.06 -1.08 -19.19
N THR A 27 -23.58 -0.86 -17.98
CA THR A 27 -24.99 -0.58 -17.70
C THR A 27 -25.19 0.29 -16.45
N ASP A 28 -26.42 0.67 -16.14
CA ASP A 28 -26.74 1.44 -14.92
C ASP A 28 -26.55 0.62 -13.64
N THR A 29 -26.32 1.30 -12.51
CA THR A 29 -26.00 0.66 -11.22
C THR A 29 -27.06 -0.35 -10.75
N GLN A 30 -28.34 -0.06 -11.00
CA GLN A 30 -29.43 -0.94 -10.57
C GLN A 30 -29.43 -2.24 -11.37
N MET A 31 -29.25 -2.15 -12.69
CA MET A 31 -29.09 -3.33 -13.53
C MET A 31 -27.79 -4.07 -13.21
N ALA A 32 -26.68 -3.37 -12.99
CA ALA A 32 -25.41 -4.00 -12.65
C ALA A 32 -25.52 -4.83 -11.36
N GLU A 33 -26.22 -4.33 -10.33
CA GLU A 33 -26.48 -5.06 -9.09
C GLU A 33 -27.29 -6.34 -9.33
N ASP A 34 -28.41 -6.23 -10.05
CA ASP A 34 -29.27 -7.38 -10.37
C ASP A 34 -28.53 -8.45 -11.19
N ILE A 35 -27.81 -8.04 -12.23
CA ILE A 35 -26.98 -8.96 -13.02
C ILE A 35 -25.88 -9.60 -12.18
N THR A 36 -25.29 -8.88 -11.22
CA THR A 36 -24.28 -9.44 -10.31
C THR A 36 -24.89 -10.56 -9.47
N GLN A 37 -26.06 -10.32 -8.86
CA GLN A 37 -26.77 -11.33 -8.07
C GLN A 37 -27.08 -12.58 -8.91
N GLN A 38 -27.66 -12.39 -10.09
CA GLN A 38 -27.95 -13.49 -11.02
C GLN A 38 -26.69 -14.24 -11.46
N THR A 39 -25.58 -13.52 -11.65
CA THR A 39 -24.29 -14.12 -12.00
C THR A 39 -23.81 -15.02 -10.88
N PHE A 40 -23.88 -14.61 -9.61
CA PHE A 40 -23.41 -15.43 -8.50
C PHE A 40 -24.29 -16.66 -8.26
N VAL A 41 -25.60 -16.58 -8.49
CA VAL A 41 -26.46 -17.78 -8.54
C VAL A 41 -25.95 -18.76 -9.59
N LYS A 42 -25.64 -18.29 -10.81
CA LYS A 42 -25.10 -19.13 -11.89
C LYS A 42 -23.70 -19.66 -11.60
N VAL A 43 -22.85 -18.88 -10.94
CA VAL A 43 -21.52 -19.31 -10.50
C VAL A 43 -21.65 -20.45 -9.51
N ILE A 44 -22.51 -20.33 -8.49
CA ILE A 44 -22.75 -21.37 -7.49
C ILE A 44 -23.23 -22.67 -8.16
N GLU A 45 -24.19 -22.56 -9.08
CA GLU A 45 -24.70 -23.71 -9.82
C GLU A 45 -23.65 -24.40 -10.69
N ASN A 46 -22.71 -23.64 -11.29
CA ASN A 46 -21.84 -24.13 -12.36
C ASN A 46 -20.34 -24.13 -12.01
N ILE A 47 -19.94 -23.82 -10.78
CA ILE A 47 -18.52 -23.69 -10.40
C ILE A 47 -17.72 -24.98 -10.67
N HIS A 48 -18.38 -26.13 -10.51
CA HIS A 48 -17.81 -27.45 -10.81
C HIS A 48 -17.42 -27.64 -12.29
N SER A 49 -17.96 -26.81 -13.20
CA SER A 49 -17.66 -26.84 -14.63
C SER A 49 -16.47 -25.96 -15.02
N PHE A 50 -15.93 -25.16 -14.09
CA PHE A 50 -14.78 -24.30 -14.35
C PHE A 50 -13.51 -25.14 -14.56
N ARG A 51 -12.92 -25.04 -15.77
CA ARG A 51 -11.78 -25.86 -16.20
C ARG A 51 -10.41 -25.21 -16.02
N GLY A 52 -10.35 -23.96 -15.53
CA GLY A 52 -9.07 -23.24 -15.38
C GLY A 52 -8.46 -22.73 -16.69
N GLU A 53 -9.22 -22.72 -17.79
CA GLU A 53 -8.77 -22.24 -19.11
C GLU A 53 -8.64 -20.71 -19.20
N SER A 54 -9.20 -19.98 -18.22
CA SER A 54 -9.09 -18.54 -18.03
C SER A 54 -8.91 -18.24 -16.55
N SER A 55 -8.71 -16.97 -16.17
CA SER A 55 -8.84 -16.59 -14.76
C SER A 55 -10.26 -16.88 -14.26
N LEU A 56 -10.41 -17.20 -12.96
CA LEU A 56 -11.73 -17.39 -12.36
C LEU A 56 -12.61 -16.15 -12.54
N PHE A 57 -12.03 -14.96 -12.39
CA PHE A 57 -12.75 -13.70 -12.61
C PHE A 57 -13.18 -13.52 -14.07
N THR A 58 -12.32 -13.84 -15.05
CA THR A 58 -12.69 -13.81 -16.48
C THR A 58 -13.88 -14.72 -16.76
N TRP A 59 -13.90 -15.92 -16.17
CA TRP A 59 -15.02 -16.85 -16.31
C TRP A 59 -16.31 -16.29 -15.68
N ILE A 60 -16.23 -15.72 -14.48
CA ILE A 60 -17.36 -15.03 -13.82
C ILE A 60 -17.88 -13.86 -14.69
N CYS A 61 -16.99 -13.02 -15.22
CA CYS A 61 -17.35 -11.93 -16.13
C CYS A 61 -18.01 -12.42 -17.42
N THR A 62 -17.63 -13.61 -17.92
CA THR A 62 -18.25 -14.21 -19.10
C THR A 62 -19.70 -14.56 -18.82
N ILE A 63 -19.99 -15.15 -17.65
CA ILE A 63 -21.36 -15.43 -17.22
C ILE A 63 -22.15 -14.12 -17.10
N GLY A 64 -21.61 -13.13 -16.39
CA GLY A 64 -22.28 -11.84 -16.22
C GLY A 64 -22.55 -11.09 -17.52
N ASN A 65 -21.60 -11.08 -18.46
CA ASN A 65 -21.81 -10.50 -19.79
C ASN A 65 -22.90 -11.22 -20.59
N ASN A 66 -23.00 -12.54 -20.48
CA ASN A 66 -24.05 -13.31 -21.15
C ASN A 66 -25.44 -12.97 -20.59
N ILE A 67 -25.56 -12.87 -19.27
CA ILE A 67 -26.81 -12.47 -18.61
C ILE A 67 -27.17 -11.04 -19.01
N LEU A 68 -26.22 -10.09 -18.92
CA LEU A 68 -26.43 -8.69 -19.33
C LEU A 68 -26.88 -8.60 -20.78
N ARG A 69 -26.23 -9.32 -21.70
CA ARG A 69 -26.60 -9.34 -23.12
C ARG A 69 -28.02 -9.86 -23.34
N ASN A 70 -28.43 -10.89 -22.59
CA ASN A 70 -29.78 -11.42 -22.66
C ASN A 70 -30.82 -10.42 -22.12
N GLU A 71 -30.54 -9.76 -21.00
CA GLU A 71 -31.42 -8.74 -20.42
C GLU A 71 -31.56 -7.51 -21.31
N LEU A 72 -30.47 -7.03 -21.89
CA LEU A 72 -30.51 -5.96 -22.89
C LEU A 72 -31.38 -6.38 -24.08
N ARG A 73 -31.15 -7.58 -24.65
CA ARG A 73 -31.95 -8.09 -25.77
C ARG A 73 -33.44 -8.19 -25.44
N ARG A 74 -33.81 -8.60 -24.22
CA ARG A 74 -35.20 -8.63 -23.75
C ARG A 74 -35.80 -7.23 -23.71
N LYS A 75 -35.11 -6.27 -23.09
CA LYS A 75 -35.56 -4.86 -23.05
C LYS A 75 -35.74 -4.26 -24.45
N TYR A 76 -34.85 -4.57 -25.39
CA TYR A 76 -34.95 -4.13 -26.79
C TYR A 76 -36.16 -4.73 -27.52
N HIS A 77 -36.55 -5.98 -27.24
CA HIS A 77 -37.73 -6.58 -27.88
C HIS A 77 -39.07 -6.07 -27.31
N THR A 78 -39.08 -5.48 -26.11
CA THR A 78 -40.29 -4.93 -25.47
C THR A 78 -40.51 -3.45 -25.81
N GLN A 79 -39.51 -2.75 -26.35
CA GLN A 79 -39.62 -1.35 -26.78
C GLN A 79 -39.54 -1.27 -28.32
N GLU A 80 -40.66 -1.00 -29.01
CA GLU A 80 -40.66 -0.73 -30.45
C GLU A 80 -39.86 0.56 -30.74
N PHE A 81 -38.57 0.45 -31.10
CA PHE A 81 -37.83 1.58 -31.68
C PHE A 81 -36.72 1.14 -32.65
N ASN A 82 -36.53 1.97 -33.67
CA ASN A 82 -35.77 1.79 -34.92
C ASN A 82 -34.31 1.29 -34.80
N MET A 83 -33.90 0.53 -35.81
CA MET A 83 -32.65 -0.25 -35.96
C MET A 83 -31.34 0.54 -36.16
N ASP A 84 -31.30 1.87 -36.10
CA ASP A 84 -30.12 2.64 -36.50
C ASP A 84 -29.62 3.61 -35.42
N MET A 85 -29.55 3.16 -34.17
CA MET A 85 -28.78 3.87 -33.15
C MET A 85 -28.18 2.82 -32.20
N TYR A 86 -26.86 2.68 -32.19
CA TYR A 86 -26.13 2.38 -30.97
C TYR A 86 -25.78 3.73 -30.34
N PRO A 87 -26.63 4.39 -29.54
CA PRO A 87 -26.21 5.55 -28.77
C PRO A 87 -25.78 5.02 -27.41
N HIS A 88 -24.74 4.19 -27.38
CA HIS A 88 -24.05 3.95 -26.12
C HIS A 88 -22.96 5.01 -26.01
N GLU A 89 -23.38 6.23 -25.67
CA GLU A 89 -22.65 7.00 -24.67
C GLU A 89 -22.64 6.15 -23.40
N HIS A 90 -21.76 5.14 -23.42
CA HIS A 90 -21.42 4.37 -22.26
C HIS A 90 -21.03 5.38 -21.18
N ARG A 91 -21.77 5.39 -20.08
CA ARG A 91 -21.37 6.07 -18.84
C ARG A 91 -20.12 5.37 -18.33
N PHE A 92 -18.99 5.69 -18.94
CA PHE A 92 -17.71 5.28 -18.43
C PHE A 92 -17.36 6.22 -17.29
N ILE A 93 -16.98 5.58 -16.19
CA ILE A 93 -16.33 6.12 -15.01
C ILE A 93 -17.25 6.79 -13.98
N SER A 94 -17.60 6.01 -12.96
CA SER A 94 -17.78 6.54 -11.60
C SER A 94 -16.38 6.77 -11.03
N VAL A 95 -15.80 7.94 -11.31
CA VAL A 95 -14.49 8.34 -10.78
C VAL A 95 -14.66 8.65 -9.30
N ASP A 96 -14.84 7.68 -8.41
CA ASP A 96 -14.73 7.91 -6.96
C ASP A 96 -13.26 7.83 -6.51
N PHE A 97 -12.39 8.52 -7.25
CA PHE A 97 -10.96 8.63 -6.94
C PHE A 97 -10.66 9.78 -5.97
N THR A 98 -11.61 10.69 -5.76
CA THR A 98 -11.45 11.86 -4.89
C THR A 98 -12.81 12.46 -4.54
N ASN A 99 -12.94 13.02 -3.34
CA ASN A 99 -14.13 13.79 -2.93
C ASN A 99 -14.17 15.18 -3.59
N ASN A 100 -13.11 15.59 -4.27
CA ASN A 100 -13.06 16.87 -4.99
C ASN A 100 -13.80 16.76 -6.33
N VAL A 101 -14.92 17.50 -6.44
CA VAL A 101 -15.80 17.49 -7.62
C VAL A 101 -15.10 18.02 -8.87
N GLU A 102 -14.22 19.02 -8.75
CA GLU A 102 -13.50 19.61 -9.89
C GLU A 102 -12.51 18.61 -10.49
N ILE A 103 -11.72 17.96 -9.64
CA ILE A 103 -10.77 16.92 -10.07
C ILE A 103 -11.52 15.75 -10.75
N ARG A 104 -12.69 15.34 -10.24
CA ARG A 104 -13.51 14.29 -10.89
C ARG A 104 -13.95 14.69 -12.30
N MET A 105 -14.32 15.95 -12.51
CA MET A 105 -14.73 16.45 -13.83
C MET A 105 -13.55 16.47 -14.80
N ASP A 106 -12.37 16.92 -14.37
CA ASP A 106 -11.18 16.98 -15.22
C ASP A 106 -10.69 15.58 -15.62
N ILE A 107 -10.68 14.64 -14.68
CA ILE A 107 -10.37 13.23 -14.93
C ILE A 107 -11.35 12.65 -15.95
N HIS A 108 -12.65 12.85 -15.74
CA HIS A 108 -13.68 12.35 -16.64
C HIS A 108 -13.44 12.90 -18.06
N ASN A 109 -13.22 14.20 -18.20
CA ASN A 109 -12.97 14.86 -19.48
C ASN A 109 -11.70 14.33 -20.17
N ALA A 110 -10.61 14.08 -19.45
CA ALA A 110 -9.40 13.53 -20.04
C ALA A 110 -9.55 12.06 -20.45
N LEU A 111 -10.25 11.25 -19.65
CA LEU A 111 -10.58 9.87 -20.02
C LEU A 111 -11.46 9.82 -21.28
N GLN A 112 -12.35 10.79 -21.47
CA GLN A 112 -13.15 10.91 -22.70
C GLN A 112 -12.30 11.19 -23.96
N ARG A 113 -11.14 11.84 -23.82
CA ARG A 113 -10.19 12.11 -24.93
C ARG A 113 -9.33 10.90 -25.31
N LEU A 114 -9.34 9.84 -24.52
CA LEU A 114 -8.68 8.58 -24.88
C LEU A 114 -9.48 7.81 -25.92
N HIS A 115 -8.75 7.08 -26.78
CA HIS A 115 -9.39 6.11 -27.67
C HIS A 115 -10.15 5.07 -26.83
N ARG A 116 -11.31 4.62 -27.30
CA ARG A 116 -12.22 3.72 -26.55
C ARG A 116 -11.50 2.52 -25.92
N ILE A 117 -10.70 1.79 -26.71
CA ILE A 117 -9.92 0.63 -26.25
C ILE A 117 -8.92 1.01 -25.15
N ASP A 118 -8.27 2.17 -25.26
CA ASP A 118 -7.23 2.61 -24.32
C ASP A 118 -7.86 3.00 -22.96
N ARG A 119 -9.03 3.64 -23.00
CA ARG A 119 -9.86 3.92 -21.82
C ARG A 119 -10.39 2.65 -21.15
N GLU A 120 -10.87 1.70 -21.94
CA GLU A 120 -11.37 0.41 -21.41
C GLU A 120 -10.24 -0.36 -20.71
N VAL A 121 -9.04 -0.40 -21.29
CA VAL A 121 -7.85 -0.99 -20.65
C VAL A 121 -7.53 -0.29 -19.32
N ILE A 122 -7.59 1.04 -19.26
CA ILE A 122 -7.36 1.79 -18.02
C ILE A 122 -8.41 1.45 -16.97
N SER A 123 -9.70 1.51 -17.30
CA SER A 123 -10.77 1.21 -16.35
C SER A 123 -10.69 -0.22 -15.82
N LEU A 124 -10.42 -1.19 -16.69
CA LEU A 124 -10.24 -2.58 -16.25
C LEU A 124 -9.05 -2.72 -15.29
N HIS A 125 -7.94 -2.02 -15.53
CA HIS A 125 -6.76 -2.13 -14.67
C HIS A 125 -6.92 -1.37 -13.35
N LEU A 126 -7.34 -0.10 -13.40
CA LEU A 126 -7.37 0.80 -12.24
C LEU A 126 -8.67 0.71 -11.43
N ASP A 127 -9.84 0.66 -12.10
CA ASP A 127 -11.14 0.65 -11.41
C ASP A 127 -11.51 -0.75 -10.91
N ILE A 128 -11.23 -1.77 -11.74
CA ILE A 128 -11.65 -3.16 -11.52
C ILE A 128 -10.51 -4.01 -10.95
N GLY A 129 -9.26 -3.55 -11.01
CA GLY A 129 -8.10 -4.29 -10.51
C GLY A 129 -7.71 -5.49 -11.36
N CYS A 130 -8.02 -5.49 -12.66
CA CYS A 130 -7.67 -6.58 -13.58
C CYS A 130 -6.17 -6.66 -13.86
N THR A 131 -5.63 -7.88 -13.82
CA THR A 131 -4.28 -8.16 -14.32
C THR A 131 -4.24 -7.99 -15.84
N PHE A 132 -3.06 -7.76 -16.43
CA PHE A 132 -2.94 -7.72 -17.90
C PHE A 132 -3.34 -9.03 -18.59
N LYS A 133 -3.23 -10.16 -17.88
CA LYS A 133 -3.74 -11.45 -18.36
C LYS A 133 -5.27 -11.44 -18.43
N GLU A 134 -5.95 -11.02 -17.37
CA GLU A 134 -7.42 -10.89 -17.36
C GLU A 134 -7.89 -9.89 -18.43
N ILE A 135 -7.22 -8.75 -18.60
CA ILE A 135 -7.55 -7.77 -19.64
C ILE A 135 -7.37 -8.39 -21.03
N SER A 136 -6.30 -9.16 -21.24
CA SER A 136 -6.04 -9.88 -22.48
C SER A 136 -7.17 -10.85 -22.81
N GLU A 137 -7.62 -11.62 -21.83
CA GLU A 137 -8.71 -12.59 -21.96
C GLU A 137 -10.06 -11.89 -22.19
N LEU A 138 -10.39 -10.86 -21.40
CA LEU A 138 -11.65 -10.12 -21.48
C LEU A 138 -11.81 -9.34 -22.78
N MET A 139 -10.72 -8.77 -23.31
CA MET A 139 -10.75 -7.93 -24.51
C MET A 139 -10.36 -8.67 -25.79
N GLY A 140 -9.91 -9.91 -25.71
CA GLY A 140 -9.45 -10.68 -26.87
C GLY A 140 -8.21 -10.08 -27.56
N ILE A 141 -7.34 -9.38 -26.80
CA ILE A 141 -6.10 -8.78 -27.29
C ILE A 141 -4.89 -9.50 -26.70
N ARG A 142 -3.71 -9.39 -27.34
CA ARG A 142 -2.46 -9.91 -26.74
C ARG A 142 -2.15 -9.18 -25.43
N MET A 143 -1.65 -9.89 -24.43
CA MET A 143 -1.24 -9.30 -23.14
C MET A 143 -0.22 -8.15 -23.30
N SER A 144 0.73 -8.28 -24.23
CA SER A 144 1.66 -7.19 -24.58
C SER A 144 0.96 -5.96 -25.16
N THR A 145 -0.10 -6.16 -25.94
CA THR A 145 -0.95 -5.08 -26.45
C THR A 145 -1.72 -4.40 -25.31
N ALA A 146 -2.29 -5.17 -24.38
CA ALA A 146 -2.96 -4.62 -23.20
C ALA A 146 -2.00 -3.73 -22.38
N LYS A 147 -0.79 -4.25 -22.10
CA LYS A 147 0.27 -3.52 -21.39
C LYS A 147 0.67 -2.23 -22.12
N ASN A 148 0.94 -2.31 -23.42
CA ASN A 148 1.35 -1.13 -24.20
C ASN A 148 0.24 -0.07 -24.29
N ARG A 149 -1.02 -0.50 -24.46
CA ARG A 149 -2.17 0.40 -24.48
C ARG A 149 -2.36 1.08 -23.13
N PHE A 150 -2.25 0.35 -22.03
CA PHE A 150 -2.32 0.89 -20.69
C PHE A 150 -1.30 2.02 -20.48
N TYR A 151 -0.01 1.74 -20.69
CA TYR A 151 1.03 2.76 -20.47
C TYR A 151 0.94 3.93 -21.43
N ARG A 152 0.53 3.70 -22.69
CA ARG A 152 0.30 4.80 -23.64
C ARG A 152 -0.84 5.70 -23.20
N ALA A 153 -1.95 5.08 -22.77
CA ALA A 153 -3.13 5.79 -22.29
C ALA A 153 -2.80 6.60 -21.04
N LEU A 154 -2.06 6.00 -20.09
CA LEU A 154 -1.60 6.66 -18.87
C LEU A 154 -0.70 7.85 -19.17
N ASN A 155 0.24 7.71 -20.10
CA ASN A 155 1.10 8.82 -20.53
C ASN A 155 0.31 9.94 -21.22
N LYS A 156 -0.74 9.61 -21.97
CA LYS A 156 -1.61 10.62 -22.59
C LYS A 156 -2.42 11.37 -21.53
N LEU A 157 -3.01 10.65 -20.56
CA LEU A 157 -3.69 11.28 -19.44
C LEU A 157 -2.74 12.19 -18.65
N ARG A 158 -1.52 11.75 -18.38
CA ARG A 158 -0.51 12.56 -17.68
C ARG A 158 -0.26 13.91 -18.38
N LYS A 159 -0.10 13.90 -19.71
CA LYS A 159 0.09 15.12 -20.50
C LYS A 159 -1.16 15.99 -20.57
N ASP A 160 -2.33 15.37 -20.76
CA ASP A 160 -3.61 16.09 -20.89
C ASP A 160 -4.03 16.76 -19.57
N LEU A 161 -3.46 16.31 -18.46
CA LEU A 161 -3.78 16.70 -17.10
C LEU A 161 -2.60 17.37 -16.37
N GLU A 162 -1.54 17.72 -17.12
CA GLU A 162 -0.33 18.38 -16.61
C GLU A 162 -0.55 19.86 -16.24
N ASP A 163 -1.74 20.40 -16.46
CA ASP A 163 -2.16 21.72 -15.99
C ASP A 163 -3.33 21.55 -15.00
N LYS A 164 -2.96 21.60 -13.71
CA LYS A 164 -3.80 21.54 -12.49
C LYS A 164 -4.25 20.13 -12.02
N ASP A 165 -3.71 19.75 -10.85
CA ASP A 165 -4.28 18.80 -9.87
C ASP A 165 -4.43 17.31 -10.17
N VAL A 166 -3.73 16.76 -11.18
CA VAL A 166 -3.84 15.32 -11.51
C VAL A 166 -2.65 14.45 -11.10
N ARG A 167 -1.73 14.99 -10.29
CA ARG A 167 -0.77 14.14 -9.56
C ARG A 167 -1.46 13.09 -8.67
N HIS A 168 -2.74 13.31 -8.34
CA HIS A 168 -3.63 12.38 -7.63
C HIS A 168 -4.14 11.17 -8.45
N LEU A 169 -3.97 11.11 -9.78
CA LEU A 169 -4.48 9.98 -10.59
C LEU A 169 -3.54 8.77 -10.68
N MET A 170 -2.27 8.94 -10.36
CA MET A 170 -1.40 7.78 -10.23
C MET A 170 -1.87 7.06 -8.98
N SER A 171 -2.31 5.82 -9.12
CA SER A 171 -2.45 5.00 -7.92
C SER A 171 -1.09 5.06 -7.24
N ILE A 172 -1.05 5.29 -5.93
CA ILE A 172 0.20 5.23 -5.15
C ILE A 172 1.02 3.96 -5.49
N ILE A 173 0.34 2.88 -5.89
CA ILE A 173 0.94 1.61 -6.32
C ILE A 173 1.68 1.71 -7.65
N ASP A 174 1.36 2.67 -8.51
CA ASP A 174 2.14 2.89 -9.75
C ASP A 174 3.59 3.28 -9.42
N TYR A 175 3.80 3.93 -8.27
CA TYR A 175 5.12 4.22 -7.73
C TYR A 175 5.73 3.06 -6.95
N ILE A 176 5.01 1.96 -6.72
CA ILE A 176 5.51 0.82 -5.94
C ILE A 176 5.54 -0.42 -6.84
N SER A 177 6.75 -0.88 -7.17
CA SER A 177 6.93 -2.22 -7.74
C SER A 177 7.09 -3.22 -6.60
N VAL A 178 6.48 -4.39 -6.67
CA VAL A 178 6.80 -5.49 -5.74
C VAL A 178 7.31 -6.67 -6.56
N VAL A 179 8.48 -7.21 -6.20
CA VAL A 179 9.20 -8.23 -6.97
C VAL A 179 9.72 -9.32 -6.03
N ASN A 180 9.40 -10.58 -6.32
CA ASN A 180 9.98 -11.72 -5.62
C ASN A 180 11.36 -12.07 -6.19
N LYS A 181 12.36 -12.25 -5.33
CA LYS A 181 13.75 -12.62 -5.68
C LYS A 181 14.07 -14.11 -5.49
N GLY A 182 13.05 -14.93 -5.23
CA GLY A 182 13.24 -16.37 -5.10
C GLY A 182 13.51 -17.07 -6.44
N THR A 183 14.46 -18.00 -6.42
CA THR A 183 14.53 -19.07 -7.41
C THR A 183 13.42 -20.08 -7.12
N ALA A 184 12.91 -20.78 -8.14
CA ALA A 184 11.80 -21.75 -8.05
C ALA A 184 12.02 -22.96 -7.11
N ALA A 185 13.08 -22.94 -6.29
CA ALA A 185 13.56 -24.05 -5.48
C ALA A 185 13.20 -23.95 -3.98
N ILE A 186 12.60 -22.84 -3.52
CA ILE A 186 12.18 -22.67 -2.12
C ILE A 186 10.64 -22.72 -2.05
N ASP A 187 10.16 -23.67 -1.25
CA ASP A 187 8.91 -24.42 -1.32
C ASP A 187 7.67 -23.67 -0.78
N HIS A 188 7.27 -22.59 -1.44
CA HIS A 188 5.98 -21.96 -1.20
C HIS A 188 5.09 -22.06 -2.43
N SER A 189 3.81 -22.35 -2.20
CA SER A 189 2.87 -22.44 -3.30
C SER A 189 2.78 -21.08 -4.00
N ARG A 190 2.51 -21.09 -5.31
CA ARG A 190 2.25 -19.86 -6.06
C ARG A 190 1.14 -19.02 -5.41
N ASN A 191 0.16 -19.67 -4.77
CA ASN A 191 -0.93 -19.00 -4.07
C ASN A 191 -0.44 -18.22 -2.84
N ASP A 192 0.53 -18.77 -2.09
CA ASP A 192 1.11 -18.11 -0.91
C ASP A 192 1.93 -16.87 -1.32
N GLN A 193 2.72 -16.99 -2.39
CA GLN A 193 3.46 -15.84 -2.95
C GLN A 193 2.51 -14.75 -3.46
N GLU A 194 1.43 -15.12 -4.14
CA GLU A 194 0.41 -14.16 -4.58
C GLU A 194 -0.34 -13.54 -3.39
N LYS A 195 -0.53 -14.27 -2.29
CA LYS A 195 -1.09 -13.74 -1.03
C LYS A 195 -0.17 -12.68 -0.42
N VAL A 196 1.13 -12.96 -0.27
CA VAL A 196 2.11 -11.98 0.23
C VAL A 196 2.06 -10.68 -0.57
N LEU A 197 2.06 -10.78 -1.90
CA LEU A 197 1.97 -9.61 -2.77
C LEU A 197 0.69 -8.82 -2.53
N ARG A 198 -0.46 -9.51 -2.43
CA ARG A 198 -1.75 -8.85 -2.14
C ARG A 198 -1.74 -8.17 -0.78
N ASP A 199 -1.20 -8.81 0.25
CA ASP A 199 -1.19 -8.30 1.62
C ASP A 199 -0.29 -7.06 1.74
N ILE A 200 0.91 -7.08 1.15
CA ILE A 200 1.81 -5.93 1.10
C ILE A 200 1.15 -4.76 0.37
N ILE A 201 0.54 -5.02 -0.79
CA ILE A 201 -0.15 -4.00 -1.57
C ILE A 201 -1.33 -3.43 -0.78
N SER A 202 -2.10 -4.28 -0.09
CA SER A 202 -3.23 -3.87 0.74
C SER A 202 -2.80 -2.99 1.91
N GLU A 203 -1.74 -3.37 2.61
CA GLU A 203 -1.19 -2.61 3.73
C GLU A 203 -0.71 -1.22 3.25
N LEU A 204 0.01 -1.16 2.14
CA LEU A 204 0.47 0.11 1.53
C LEU A 204 -0.71 0.97 1.07
N LYS A 205 -1.70 0.41 0.37
CA LYS A 205 -2.92 1.14 -0.05
C LYS A 205 -3.60 1.82 1.13
N THR A 206 -3.66 1.14 2.27
CA THR A 206 -4.39 1.61 3.45
C THR A 206 -3.69 2.76 4.15
N ASN A 207 -2.35 2.82 4.09
CA ASN A 207 -1.56 3.74 4.93
C ASN A 207 -0.86 4.87 4.16
N VAL A 208 -0.52 4.69 2.88
CA VAL A 208 0.39 5.62 2.20
C VAL A 208 -0.23 7.01 1.96
N GLU A 209 -1.53 7.12 1.68
CA GLU A 209 -2.20 8.44 1.56
C GLU A 209 -2.06 9.28 2.84
N ARG A 210 -2.23 8.63 4.00
CA ARG A 210 -2.03 9.28 5.30
C ARG A 210 -0.59 9.77 5.45
N ILE A 211 0.39 8.94 5.07
CA ILE A 211 1.80 9.29 5.16
C ILE A 211 2.12 10.48 4.26
N HIS A 212 1.72 10.44 2.99
CA HIS A 212 1.92 11.52 2.00
C HIS A 212 1.32 12.83 2.49
N THR A 213 0.11 12.77 3.03
CA THR A 213 -0.57 13.92 3.62
C THR A 213 0.24 14.49 4.78
N ARG A 214 0.68 13.63 5.72
CA ARG A 214 1.47 14.05 6.88
C ARG A 214 2.79 14.70 6.47
N VAL A 215 3.52 14.15 5.52
CA VAL A 215 4.84 14.68 5.09
C VAL A 215 4.75 15.68 3.94
N ARG A 216 3.54 16.00 3.49
CA ARG A 216 3.23 16.94 2.39
C ARG A 216 4.11 16.70 1.17
N HIS A 217 4.26 15.44 0.79
CA HIS A 217 5.13 15.03 -0.29
C HIS A 217 4.57 13.82 -1.00
N GLN A 218 4.57 13.87 -2.32
CA GLN A 218 4.37 12.72 -3.17
C GLN A 218 5.71 12.33 -3.77
N PRO A 219 6.03 11.03 -3.82
CA PRO A 219 7.31 10.57 -4.34
C PRO A 219 7.49 10.99 -5.80
N THR A 220 8.72 11.41 -6.13
CA THR A 220 9.06 11.84 -7.49
C THR A 220 9.51 10.69 -8.39
N LYS A 221 9.76 9.54 -7.78
CA LYS A 221 10.35 8.34 -8.39
C LYS A 221 9.68 7.07 -7.87
N ARG A 222 9.83 5.99 -8.63
CA ARG A 222 9.26 4.69 -8.31
C ARG A 222 10.16 3.95 -7.31
N VAL A 223 9.59 3.45 -6.23
CA VAL A 223 10.23 2.53 -5.29
C VAL A 223 9.96 1.08 -5.68
N THR A 224 10.96 0.21 -5.53
CA THR A 224 10.81 -1.23 -5.74
C THR A 224 10.96 -1.97 -4.42
N ILE A 225 9.98 -2.78 -4.05
CA ILE A 225 10.03 -3.71 -2.92
C ILE A 225 10.49 -5.06 -3.44
N GLU A 226 11.68 -5.48 -3.05
CA GLU A 226 12.27 -6.78 -3.36
C GLU A 226 12.10 -7.73 -2.18
N ILE A 227 11.42 -8.85 -2.42
CA ILE A 227 11.12 -9.86 -1.40
C ILE A 227 12.04 -11.05 -1.60
N TYR A 228 12.93 -11.27 -0.64
CA TYR A 228 13.85 -12.40 -0.62
C TYR A 228 13.21 -13.61 0.05
N PRO A 229 13.49 -14.86 -0.40
CA PRO A 229 12.76 -16.04 0.05
C PRO A 229 12.74 -16.26 1.56
N ASN A 230 13.82 -15.89 2.23
CA ASN A 230 14.01 -16.06 3.66
C ASN A 230 15.07 -15.09 4.16
N LEU A 231 15.19 -15.02 5.49
CA LEU A 231 16.11 -14.12 6.18
C LEU A 231 17.59 -14.30 5.76
N PRO A 232 18.15 -15.53 5.68
CA PRO A 232 19.54 -15.71 5.20
C PRO A 232 19.76 -15.21 3.76
N SER A 233 18.80 -15.45 2.86
CA SER A 233 18.90 -14.97 1.47
C SER A 233 18.88 -13.45 1.39
N PHE A 234 18.07 -12.80 2.24
CA PHE A 234 18.06 -11.35 2.39
C PHE A 234 19.42 -10.85 2.89
N HIS A 235 19.95 -11.42 3.98
CA HIS A 235 21.25 -11.07 4.56
C HIS A 235 22.41 -11.15 3.56
N ILE A 236 22.47 -12.23 2.78
CA ILE A 236 23.46 -12.38 1.71
C ILE A 236 23.29 -11.29 0.65
N ALA A 237 22.06 -11.01 0.23
CA ALA A 237 21.78 -10.06 -0.84
C ALA A 237 22.03 -8.59 -0.48
N VAL A 238 22.07 -8.28 0.82
CA VAL A 238 22.42 -6.95 1.33
C VAL A 238 23.88 -6.84 1.77
N GLY A 239 24.68 -7.89 1.57
CA GLY A 239 26.10 -7.90 1.90
C GLY A 239 26.43 -8.07 3.38
N GLU A 240 25.45 -8.49 4.20
CA GLU A 240 25.57 -8.63 5.65
C GLU A 240 25.17 -10.06 6.08
N PRO A 241 25.95 -11.10 5.73
CA PRO A 241 25.58 -12.51 5.97
C PRO A 241 25.45 -12.89 7.46
N ASP A 242 26.13 -12.15 8.34
CA ASP A 242 26.13 -12.35 9.79
C ASP A 242 25.22 -11.34 10.52
N ALA A 243 24.30 -10.70 9.80
CA ALA A 243 23.41 -9.71 10.39
C ALA A 243 22.52 -10.32 11.48
N PRO A 244 22.14 -9.51 12.49
CA PRO A 244 21.23 -9.98 13.54
C PRO A 244 19.90 -10.48 13.00
N ALA A 245 19.28 -11.45 13.68
CA ALA A 245 18.01 -12.03 13.25
C ALA A 245 16.83 -11.04 13.19
N TRP A 246 16.91 -9.93 13.95
CA TRP A 246 15.92 -8.86 13.89
C TRP A 246 16.05 -7.99 12.63
N PHE A 247 17.19 -8.04 11.92
CA PHE A 247 17.42 -7.25 10.72
C PHE A 247 16.80 -7.94 9.50
N MET A 248 15.58 -7.57 9.14
CA MET A 248 14.82 -8.23 8.07
C MET A 248 14.47 -7.34 6.88
N GLY A 249 14.86 -6.06 6.92
CA GLY A 249 14.61 -5.15 5.83
C GLY A 249 15.47 -3.90 5.85
N MET A 250 15.71 -3.34 4.67
CA MET A 250 16.48 -2.11 4.50
C MET A 250 16.08 -1.36 3.24
N ILE A 251 16.63 -0.16 3.08
CA ILE A 251 16.49 0.66 1.88
C ILE A 251 17.86 0.83 1.26
N GLU A 252 17.94 0.56 -0.03
CA GLU A 252 19.09 0.85 -0.88
C GLU A 252 18.59 1.66 -2.08
N GLU A 253 18.95 2.95 -2.12
CA GLU A 253 18.47 3.90 -3.12
C GLU A 253 16.93 3.93 -3.24
N ASP A 254 16.39 3.47 -4.36
CA ASP A 254 14.96 3.37 -4.64
C ASP A 254 14.42 1.94 -4.49
N THR A 255 15.14 1.12 -3.71
CA THR A 255 14.80 -0.27 -3.47
C THR A 255 14.62 -0.53 -1.97
N ILE A 256 13.45 -1.01 -1.59
CA ILE A 256 13.18 -1.59 -0.28
C ILE A 256 13.42 -3.09 -0.39
N LYS A 257 14.40 -3.62 0.34
CA LYS A 257 14.70 -5.06 0.37
C LYS A 257 14.14 -5.64 1.66
N ILE A 258 13.40 -6.75 1.59
CA ILE A 258 12.84 -7.43 2.77
C ILE A 258 12.98 -8.95 2.68
N ALA A 259 13.06 -9.62 3.83
CA ALA A 259 12.81 -11.05 3.93
C ALA A 259 11.31 -11.35 3.71
N SER A 260 11.00 -12.54 3.18
CA SER A 260 9.63 -12.97 2.92
C SER A 260 8.84 -13.11 4.23
N PRO A 261 7.61 -12.58 4.32
CA PRO A 261 6.70 -12.88 5.41
C PRO A 261 6.44 -14.38 5.63
N LEU A 262 6.64 -15.22 4.61
CA LEU A 262 6.46 -16.68 4.69
C LEU A 262 7.61 -17.39 5.40
N ASP A 263 8.79 -16.75 5.49
CA ASP A 263 9.93 -17.23 6.26
C ASP A 263 10.58 -16.03 6.98
N PRO A 264 9.91 -15.52 8.03
CA PRO A 264 10.26 -14.25 8.67
C PRO A 264 11.50 -14.35 9.58
N GLY A 265 12.04 -15.55 9.80
CA GLY A 265 13.04 -15.80 10.82
C GLY A 265 12.47 -15.81 12.25
N PRO A 266 13.33 -15.88 13.27
CA PRO A 266 12.90 -16.13 14.65
C PRO A 266 12.38 -14.89 15.40
N GLU A 267 12.68 -13.68 14.94
CA GLU A 267 12.37 -12.42 15.64
C GLU A 267 11.11 -11.72 15.07
N HIS A 268 10.52 -12.26 14.01
CA HIS A 268 9.42 -11.63 13.28
C HIS A 268 8.27 -12.59 13.01
N THR A 269 7.07 -12.04 12.88
CA THR A 269 5.89 -12.75 12.40
C THR A 269 5.58 -12.31 10.96
N TYR A 270 4.68 -13.03 10.30
CA TYR A 270 4.16 -12.62 9.00
C TYR A 270 3.63 -11.18 9.06
N GLU A 271 2.79 -10.87 10.07
CA GLU A 271 2.17 -9.56 10.25
C GLU A 271 3.19 -8.47 10.57
N SER A 272 4.24 -8.77 11.35
CA SER A 272 5.29 -7.77 11.63
C SER A 272 6.07 -7.40 10.38
N ILE A 273 6.34 -8.35 9.47
CA ILE A 273 6.96 -8.06 8.18
C ILE A 273 6.04 -7.24 7.28
N ILE A 274 4.75 -7.59 7.19
CA ILE A 274 3.77 -6.79 6.42
C ILE A 274 3.74 -5.35 6.92
N LYS A 275 3.60 -5.11 8.23
CA LYS A 275 3.60 -3.75 8.81
C LYS A 275 4.92 -3.02 8.59
N SER A 276 6.04 -3.72 8.59
CA SER A 276 7.35 -3.10 8.38
C SER A 276 7.55 -2.57 6.96
N THR A 277 6.72 -2.99 5.99
CA THR A 277 6.69 -2.34 4.69
C THR A 277 6.27 -0.87 4.79
N ILE A 278 5.38 -0.51 5.71
CA ILE A 278 5.01 0.88 6.00
C ILE A 278 6.17 1.65 6.63
N HIS A 279 6.91 0.98 7.54
CA HIS A 279 8.09 1.54 8.20
C HIS A 279 9.16 1.92 7.17
N LEU A 280 9.54 0.94 6.33
CA LEU A 280 10.56 1.11 5.29
C LEU A 280 10.11 2.09 4.20
N TYR A 281 8.83 2.06 3.81
CA TYR A 281 8.29 3.02 2.84
C TYR A 281 8.38 4.47 3.36
N THR A 282 7.99 4.68 4.62
CA THR A 282 8.02 6.00 5.24
C THR A 282 9.45 6.52 5.37
N MET A 283 10.38 5.66 5.80
CA MET A 283 11.81 5.99 5.82
C MET A 283 12.32 6.39 4.44
N TRP A 284 11.98 5.64 3.39
CA TRP A 284 12.37 5.93 2.01
C TRP A 284 11.79 7.27 1.55
N LEU A 285 10.51 7.54 1.85
CA LEU A 285 9.86 8.79 1.49
C LEU A 285 10.50 10.00 2.17
N VAL A 286 10.90 9.88 3.43
CA VAL A 286 11.64 10.93 4.14
C VAL A 286 13.00 11.18 3.46
N LYS A 287 13.69 10.12 3.03
CA LYS A 287 14.93 10.23 2.27
C LYS A 287 14.73 10.78 0.85
N ASP A 288 13.58 10.55 0.22
CA ASP A 288 13.20 11.18 -1.05
C ASP A 288 13.00 12.70 -0.88
N ILE A 289 12.39 13.15 0.22
CA ILE A 289 12.25 14.58 0.55
C ILE A 289 13.62 15.20 0.83
N ASN A 290 14.42 14.53 1.65
CA ASN A 290 15.74 15.01 2.04
C ASN A 290 16.70 13.84 2.31
N PRO A 291 17.65 13.58 1.41
CA PRO A 291 18.64 12.51 1.59
C PRO A 291 19.49 12.66 2.87
N LYS A 292 19.64 13.91 3.35
CA LYS A 292 20.39 14.25 4.57
C LYS A 292 19.53 14.24 5.83
N ALA A 293 18.27 13.81 5.76
CA ALA A 293 17.44 13.66 6.95
C ALA A 293 18.12 12.72 7.97
N PRO A 294 18.14 13.10 9.26
CA PRO A 294 18.81 12.36 10.32
C PRO A 294 18.12 11.03 10.61
N LYS A 295 18.90 10.03 11.02
CA LYS A 295 18.44 8.67 11.35
C LYS A 295 17.33 8.65 12.37
N TRP A 296 17.44 9.42 13.44
CA TRP A 296 16.38 9.47 14.45
C TRP A 296 15.04 9.89 13.84
N LEU A 297 15.05 10.76 12.83
CA LEU A 297 13.84 11.31 12.22
C LEU A 297 13.22 10.32 11.23
N TYR A 298 13.98 9.79 10.28
CA TYR A 298 13.40 8.88 9.29
C TYR A 298 13.05 7.51 9.91
N GLN A 299 13.89 6.97 10.81
CA GLN A 299 13.56 5.73 11.53
C GLN A 299 12.38 5.92 12.48
N GLY A 300 12.40 7.02 13.24
CA GLY A 300 11.36 7.31 14.22
C GLY A 300 10.00 7.51 13.56
N LEU A 301 9.95 8.30 12.48
CA LEU A 301 8.71 8.52 11.73
C LEU A 301 8.24 7.24 11.03
N GLY A 302 9.16 6.41 10.53
CA GLY A 302 8.83 5.08 10.01
C GLY A 302 8.11 4.22 11.06
N GLY A 303 8.65 4.16 12.27
CA GLY A 303 8.06 3.36 13.35
C GLY A 303 6.71 3.92 13.79
N TYR A 304 6.62 5.26 13.86
CA TYR A 304 5.41 5.99 14.22
C TYR A 304 4.27 5.72 13.23
N GLU A 305 4.52 5.81 11.92
CA GLU A 305 3.51 5.57 10.88
C GLU A 305 3.09 4.11 10.76
N ALA A 306 4.05 3.20 10.92
CA ALA A 306 3.81 1.77 10.82
C ALA A 306 3.11 1.17 12.05
N ARG A 307 3.10 1.90 13.18
CA ARG A 307 2.53 1.43 14.46
C ARG A 307 3.05 0.04 14.83
N LEU A 308 4.35 -0.17 14.64
CA LEU A 308 5.02 -1.46 14.84
C LEU A 308 5.13 -1.85 16.31
N MET A 309 5.31 -0.86 17.18
CA MET A 309 5.53 -1.07 18.61
C MET A 309 4.28 -0.64 19.39
N THR A 310 3.85 -1.48 20.33
CA THR A 310 2.81 -1.11 21.29
C THR A 310 3.40 -0.19 22.37
N GLU A 311 2.55 0.62 22.99
CA GLU A 311 2.97 1.47 24.11
C GLU A 311 3.57 0.65 25.27
N ASP A 312 2.98 -0.51 25.57
CA ASP A 312 3.48 -1.42 26.61
C ASP A 312 4.86 -1.97 26.24
N HIS A 313 5.07 -2.40 24.98
CA HIS A 313 6.38 -2.87 24.54
C HIS A 313 7.45 -1.79 24.65
N ILE A 314 7.13 -0.54 24.26
CA ILE A 314 8.06 0.57 24.40
C ILE A 314 8.36 0.82 25.88
N ARG A 315 7.33 0.87 26.73
CA ARG A 315 7.46 1.06 28.18
C ARG A 315 8.39 0.01 28.78
N ASP A 316 8.11 -1.27 28.56
CA ASP A 316 8.90 -2.38 29.09
C ASP A 316 10.35 -2.34 28.61
N SER A 317 10.57 -1.80 27.40
CA SER A 317 11.90 -1.70 26.79
C SER A 317 12.75 -0.55 27.35
N ILE A 318 12.16 0.63 27.62
CA ILE A 318 12.95 1.85 27.91
C ILE A 318 12.75 2.42 29.32
N ALA A 319 11.71 2.04 30.07
CA ALA A 319 11.41 2.65 31.37
C ALA A 319 12.60 2.59 32.35
N ALA A 320 13.24 1.43 32.48
CA ALA A 320 14.42 1.26 33.34
C ALA A 320 15.60 2.14 32.92
N PHE A 321 15.80 2.35 31.61
CA PHE A 321 16.86 3.21 31.07
C PHE A 321 16.56 4.69 31.35
N VAL A 322 15.30 5.11 31.15
CA VAL A 322 14.83 6.47 31.46
C VAL A 322 15.03 6.79 32.94
N HIS A 323 14.67 5.87 33.84
CA HIS A 323 14.87 6.02 35.28
C HIS A 323 16.34 6.16 35.69
N GLN A 324 17.24 5.43 35.01
CA GLN A 324 18.68 5.52 35.22
C GLN A 324 19.31 6.75 34.54
N GLY A 325 18.53 7.58 33.85
CA GLY A 325 19.03 8.72 33.08
C GLY A 325 19.81 8.32 31.83
N LYS A 326 19.72 7.07 31.38
CA LYS A 326 20.40 6.52 30.20
C LYS A 326 19.60 6.80 28.92
N ILE A 327 19.35 8.08 28.66
CA ILE A 327 18.66 8.54 27.45
C ILE A 327 19.72 8.94 26.41
N PRO A 328 19.68 8.40 25.17
CA PRO A 328 20.67 8.73 24.14
C PRO A 328 20.50 10.17 23.64
N THR A 329 21.61 10.83 23.31
CA THR A 329 21.61 12.13 22.63
C THR A 329 21.14 12.01 21.19
N LEU A 330 20.71 13.12 20.57
CA LEU A 330 20.36 13.14 19.15
C LEU A 330 21.51 12.64 18.26
N GLU A 331 22.75 13.00 18.59
CA GLU A 331 23.95 12.52 17.90
C GLU A 331 24.11 11.00 18.02
N LYS A 332 23.88 10.41 19.20
CA LYS A 332 23.92 8.95 19.36
C LYS A 332 22.86 8.28 18.51
N LEU A 333 21.67 8.88 18.38
CA LEU A 333 20.60 8.35 17.52
C LEU A 333 20.91 8.45 16.01
N GLU A 334 22.06 9.01 15.60
CA GLU A 334 22.59 8.91 14.23
C GLU A 334 23.45 7.66 13.97
N ASN A 335 23.70 6.83 14.99
CA ASN A 335 24.57 5.67 14.87
C ASN A 335 24.04 4.64 13.84
N ASN A 336 24.83 4.34 12.80
CA ASN A 336 24.50 3.41 11.73
C ASN A 336 24.92 1.94 11.97
N THR A 337 25.44 1.62 13.16
CA THR A 337 25.82 0.26 13.55
C THR A 337 24.68 -0.48 14.26
N TRP A 338 24.91 -1.77 14.55
CA TRP A 338 23.99 -2.62 15.32
C TRP A 338 23.77 -2.14 16.76
N ASP A 339 24.69 -1.32 17.31
CA ASP A 339 24.55 -0.70 18.64
C ASP A 339 23.28 0.17 18.77
N PHE A 340 22.69 0.57 17.63
CA PHE A 340 21.42 1.28 17.59
C PHE A 340 20.31 0.55 18.34
N GLU A 341 20.18 -0.78 18.19
CA GLU A 341 19.21 -1.56 18.97
C GLU A 341 19.66 -1.72 20.43
N THR A 342 20.96 -1.91 20.68
CA THR A 342 21.50 -2.09 22.04
C THR A 342 21.16 -0.92 22.96
N MET A 343 21.13 0.31 22.42
CA MET A 343 20.72 1.51 23.16
C MET A 343 19.22 1.85 23.04
N LYS A 344 18.39 0.94 22.53
CA LYS A 344 16.94 1.14 22.30
C LYS A 344 16.64 2.30 21.36
N GLY A 345 17.50 2.47 20.36
CA GLY A 345 17.43 3.56 19.38
C GLY A 345 16.12 3.59 18.61
N PHE A 346 15.52 2.43 18.27
CA PHE A 346 14.22 2.39 17.58
C PHE A 346 13.09 2.94 18.45
N GLN A 347 13.05 2.54 19.73
CA GLN A 347 12.06 2.98 20.71
C GLN A 347 12.22 4.48 21.01
N TYR A 348 13.45 4.96 21.20
CA TYR A 348 13.72 6.38 21.42
C TYR A 348 13.42 7.23 20.18
N ALA A 349 13.78 6.78 18.97
CA ALA A 349 13.45 7.47 17.73
C ALA A 349 11.93 7.56 17.53
N PHE A 350 11.19 6.49 17.82
CA PHE A 350 9.71 6.50 17.82
C PHE A 350 9.17 7.57 18.77
N LYS A 351 9.63 7.57 20.03
CA LYS A 351 9.15 8.52 21.05
C LYS A 351 9.55 9.96 20.73
N LEU A 352 10.65 10.17 20.01
CA LEU A 352 11.04 11.48 19.53
C LEU A 352 10.14 11.97 18.39
N SER A 353 9.77 11.11 17.44
CA SER A 353 8.79 11.45 16.40
C SER A 353 7.41 11.70 16.98
N GLU A 354 6.96 10.90 17.95
CA GLU A 354 5.72 11.14 18.67
C GLU A 354 5.73 12.49 19.38
N PHE A 355 6.84 12.83 20.06
CA PHE A 355 7.03 14.13 20.70
C PHE A 355 6.90 15.28 19.70
N VAL A 356 7.58 15.19 18.56
CA VAL A 356 7.50 16.19 17.49
C VAL A 356 6.07 16.39 17.01
N VAL A 357 5.37 15.30 16.66
CA VAL A 357 4.01 15.35 16.13
C VAL A 357 3.03 15.88 17.17
N THR A 358 3.12 15.43 18.41
CA THR A 358 2.17 15.77 19.48
C THR A 358 2.36 17.19 20.00
N ARG A 359 3.61 17.62 20.17
CA ARG A 359 3.92 18.92 20.79
C ARG A 359 3.95 20.06 19.78
N TYR A 360 4.50 19.82 18.59
CA TYR A 360 4.78 20.87 17.61
C TYR A 360 3.93 20.75 16.33
N GLY A 361 3.24 19.63 16.13
CA GLY A 361 2.34 19.41 15.01
C GLY A 361 3.04 19.09 13.68
N GLU A 362 2.22 18.82 12.66
CA GLU A 362 2.70 18.38 11.36
C GLU A 362 3.51 19.45 10.61
N ASP A 363 3.22 20.75 10.84
CA ASP A 363 3.98 21.84 10.23
C ASP A 363 5.46 21.82 10.67
N ALA A 364 5.70 21.63 11.96
CA ALA A 364 7.05 21.54 12.51
C ALA A 364 7.78 20.29 12.02
N LEU A 365 7.09 19.14 12.00
CA LEU A 365 7.61 17.90 11.40
C LEU A 365 8.05 18.13 9.95
N ASN A 366 7.23 18.79 9.14
CA ASN A 366 7.53 19.05 7.74
C ASN A 366 8.73 19.98 7.55
N ARG A 367 8.91 20.96 8.45
CA ARG A 367 10.08 21.86 8.44
C ARG A 367 11.35 21.09 8.77
N ILE A 368 11.36 20.32 9.86
CA ILE A 368 12.57 19.61 10.30
C ILE A 368 12.97 18.49 9.33
N ILE A 369 12.03 17.87 8.61
CA ILE A 369 12.37 16.93 7.53
C ILE A 369 13.15 17.63 6.40
N ARG A 370 12.71 18.82 6.00
CA ARG A 370 13.30 19.57 4.87
C ARG A 370 14.58 20.31 5.26
N ASP A 371 14.69 20.75 6.51
CA ASP A 371 15.89 21.39 7.06
C ASP A 371 16.19 20.85 8.49
N PRO A 372 16.96 19.75 8.60
CA PRO A 372 17.15 19.05 9.87
C PRO A 372 18.00 19.78 10.91
N HIS A 373 18.62 20.91 10.56
CA HIS A 373 19.45 21.69 11.46
C HIS A 373 18.76 22.98 11.91
N ASP A 374 17.67 23.39 11.28
CA ASP A 374 16.91 24.61 11.62
C ASP A 374 15.84 24.35 12.71
N PHE A 375 16.31 23.99 13.91
CA PHE A 375 15.45 23.82 15.09
C PHE A 375 14.73 25.12 15.46
N ALA A 376 15.35 26.28 15.22
CA ALA A 376 14.76 27.58 15.52
C ALA A 376 13.48 27.81 14.70
N ARG A 377 13.51 27.49 13.40
CA ARG A 377 12.32 27.63 12.55
C ARG A 377 11.32 26.50 12.72
N ALA A 378 11.78 25.28 12.99
CA ALA A 378 10.90 24.13 13.17
C ALA A 378 10.15 24.19 14.52
N PHE A 379 10.86 24.50 15.60
CA PHE A 379 10.38 24.32 16.98
C PHE A 379 10.43 25.58 17.84
N GLN A 380 10.93 26.70 17.31
CA GLN A 380 11.11 27.96 18.05
C GLN A 380 12.05 27.84 19.25
N CYS A 381 13.03 26.94 19.16
CA CYS A 381 14.07 26.74 20.17
C CYS A 381 15.37 26.23 19.54
N SER A 382 16.44 26.22 20.32
CA SER A 382 17.70 25.56 19.94
C SER A 382 17.57 24.04 19.99
N ALA A 383 18.51 23.33 19.34
CA ALA A 383 18.56 21.87 19.37
C ALA A 383 18.73 21.31 20.80
N LEU A 384 19.46 22.03 21.66
CA LEU A 384 19.64 21.67 23.08
C LEU A 384 18.34 21.81 23.86
N GLU A 385 17.64 22.94 23.73
CA GLU A 385 16.36 23.16 24.39
C GLU A 385 15.28 22.18 23.92
N PHE A 386 15.27 21.84 22.63
CA PHE A 386 14.40 20.79 22.09
C PHE A 386 14.67 19.43 22.74
N TYR A 387 15.95 19.03 22.81
CA TYR A 387 16.36 17.78 23.42
C TYR A 387 16.01 17.74 24.91
N ASP A 388 16.29 18.81 25.65
CA ASP A 388 15.98 18.91 27.08
C ASP A 388 14.47 18.82 27.34
N ALA A 389 13.65 19.48 26.51
CA ALA A 389 12.19 19.39 26.60
C ALA A 389 11.69 17.97 26.35
N TRP A 390 12.26 17.26 25.38
CA TRP A 390 11.94 15.85 25.11
C TRP A 390 12.33 14.93 26.28
N VAL A 391 13.53 15.10 26.82
CA VAL A 391 14.02 14.33 27.98
C VAL A 391 13.14 14.54 29.21
N ILE A 392 12.71 15.78 29.47
CA ILE A 392 11.79 16.09 30.57
C ILE A 392 10.46 15.36 30.36
N GLN A 393 9.86 15.46 29.16
CA GLN A 393 8.61 14.77 28.87
C GLN A 393 8.73 13.25 29.02
N LEU A 394 9.82 12.63 28.55
CA LEU A 394 10.06 11.21 28.77
C LEU A 394 10.12 10.87 30.26
N LYS A 395 10.91 11.60 31.05
CA LYS A 395 11.02 11.36 32.49
C LYS A 395 9.69 11.50 33.21
N ASP A 396 8.87 12.48 32.83
CA ASP A 396 7.53 12.66 33.39
C ASP A 396 6.60 11.51 33.00
N THR A 397 6.65 11.06 31.74
CA THR A 397 5.83 9.94 31.22
C THR A 397 6.09 8.63 31.97
N TYR A 398 7.35 8.39 32.35
CA TYR A 398 7.76 7.15 33.04
C TYR A 398 7.90 7.33 34.56
N ARG A 399 7.51 8.47 35.15
CA ARG A 399 7.78 8.80 36.55
C ARG A 399 7.15 7.82 37.57
N ASP A 400 5.95 7.33 37.29
CA ASP A 400 5.14 6.54 38.23
C ASP A 400 5.48 5.03 38.24
N ASP A 401 6.24 4.54 37.25
CA ASP A 401 6.64 3.13 37.16
C ASP A 401 7.62 2.72 38.28
N HIS A 402 8.33 3.71 38.86
CA HIS A 402 9.24 3.51 39.99
C HIS A 402 8.53 3.18 41.31
N ALA A 403 7.25 3.55 41.46
CA ALA A 403 6.46 3.28 42.67
C ALA A 403 5.87 1.86 42.66
N ILE A 404 5.50 1.35 41.48
CA ILE A 404 4.91 0.01 41.30
C ILE A 404 5.96 -1.09 41.48
N SER A 405 7.18 -0.90 40.96
CA SER A 405 8.30 -1.84 41.14
C SER A 405 8.70 -2.07 42.61
N ARG A 406 8.52 -1.07 43.49
CA ARG A 406 8.80 -1.23 44.94
C ARG A 406 7.70 -1.96 45.70
N LEU A 407 6.49 -2.05 45.16
CA LEU A 407 5.36 -2.73 45.79
C LEU A 407 5.26 -4.20 45.42
N THR A 408 5.87 -4.63 44.30
CA THR A 408 5.88 -6.03 43.84
C THR A 408 7.09 -6.84 44.32
N THR A 409 8.04 -6.22 45.03
CA THR A 409 9.25 -6.87 45.57
C THR A 409 9.25 -6.93 47.10
N ARG A 410 8.09 -7.13 47.73
CA ARG A 410 7.96 -7.39 49.17
C ARG A 410 7.20 -8.66 49.47
#